data_AF-A0A954EMM6-F1
#
_entry.id   AF-A0A954EMM6-F1
#
_cell.length_a   1.000
_cell.length_b   1.000
_cell.length_c   1.000
_cell.angle_alpha   90.00
_cell.angle_beta   90.00
_cell.angle_gamma   90.00
#
_symmetry.space_group_name_H-M   'P 1'
#
loop_
_entity.id
_entity.type
_entity.pdbx_description
1 polymer ?
#
loop_
_entity_poly.entity_id
_entity_poly.type
_entity_poly.pdbx_seq_one_letter_code
_entity_poly.pdbx_strand_id
1 'polypeptide(L)'
;TLEHARQVIHYYSQRWAIEEYHKALKTGCRVEQRYYETSHRLERVTGLLSIVAVQLLRLRQLAEQAPDRPARDVVPTEWVDTLAQVRKRPATEMTIQQFVKHLAGLGGHLGRKCDGRPGWITLWRGLEKLLLLLLRGTHAAKRKCG
;
A
#
# COMPACT_ATOMS: atom_id res chain seq x y z
N THR A 1 2.30 -32.91 -21.30
CA THR A 1 1.34 -32.26 -22.23
C THR A 1 1.60 -30.76 -22.25
N LEU A 2 1.14 -30.07 -23.30
CA LEU A 2 1.25 -28.60 -23.43
C LEU A 2 0.69 -27.85 -22.20
N GLU A 3 -0.37 -28.38 -21.60
CA GLU A 3 -1.01 -27.81 -20.41
C GLU A 3 -0.08 -27.80 -19.19
N HIS A 4 0.61 -28.92 -18.92
CA HIS A 4 1.58 -28.98 -17.83
C HIS A 4 2.73 -27.97 -18.01
N ALA A 5 3.21 -27.77 -19.24
CA ALA A 5 4.25 -26.79 -19.53
C ALA A 5 3.76 -25.34 -19.29
N ARG A 6 2.54 -25.01 -19.70
CA ARG A 6 1.92 -23.69 -19.43
C ARG A 6 1.73 -23.45 -17.93
N GLN A 7 1.37 -24.48 -17.18
CA GLN A 7 1.18 -24.38 -15.73
C GLN A 7 2.50 -24.10 -15.01
N VAL A 8 3.59 -24.76 -15.39
CA VAL A 8 4.93 -24.48 -14.84
C VAL A 8 5.37 -23.05 -15.15
N ILE A 9 5.16 -22.56 -16.37
CA ILE A 9 5.44 -21.17 -16.76
C ILE A 9 4.60 -20.20 -15.93
N HIS A 10 3.32 -20.49 -15.72
CA HIS A 10 2.44 -19.67 -14.90
C HIS A 10 2.96 -19.57 -13.47
N TYR A 11 3.33 -20.68 -12.83
CA TYR A 11 3.91 -20.67 -11.48
C TYR A 11 5.21 -19.88 -11.42
N TYR A 12 6.10 -20.06 -12.40
CA TYR A 12 7.38 -19.35 -12.41
C TYR A 12 7.21 -17.84 -12.63
N SER A 13 6.19 -17.41 -13.40
CA SER A 13 5.92 -15.99 -13.63
C SER A 13 5.50 -15.24 -12.35
N GLN A 14 4.95 -15.94 -11.35
CA GLN A 14 4.59 -15.36 -10.06
C GLN A 14 5.78 -15.17 -9.11
N ARG A 15 6.96 -15.76 -9.43
CA ARG A 15 8.17 -15.70 -8.60
C ARG A 15 8.58 -14.26 -8.25
N TRP A 16 8.33 -13.31 -9.16
CA TRP A 16 8.71 -11.91 -8.97
C TRP A 16 8.05 -11.24 -7.74
N ALA A 17 6.91 -11.76 -7.26
CA ALA A 17 6.24 -11.22 -6.08
C ALA A 17 7.12 -11.24 -4.81
N ILE A 18 7.98 -12.26 -4.66
CA ILE A 18 8.90 -12.33 -3.51
C ILE A 18 10.02 -11.29 -3.61
N GLU A 19 10.46 -10.96 -4.83
CA GLU A 19 11.46 -9.93 -5.05
C GLU A 19 10.90 -8.54 -4.71
N GLU A 20 9.64 -8.28 -5.05
CA GLU A 20 8.96 -7.04 -4.65
C GLU A 20 8.77 -6.95 -3.13
N TYR A 21 8.46 -8.06 -2.46
CA TYR A 21 8.43 -8.13 -0.99
C TYR A 21 9.79 -7.80 -0.37
N HIS A 22 10.87 -8.43 -0.84
CA HIS A 22 12.22 -8.13 -0.35
C HIS A 22 12.66 -6.69 -0.67
N LYS A 23 12.26 -6.15 -1.82
CA LYS A 23 12.53 -4.75 -2.18
C LYS A 23 11.81 -3.79 -1.23
N ALA A 24 10.57 -4.10 -0.85
CA ALA A 24 9.82 -3.34 0.14
C ALA A 24 10.52 -3.31 1.50
N LEU A 25 11.04 -4.45 1.95
CA LEU A 25 11.79 -4.55 3.19
C LEU A 25 13.13 -3.81 3.16
N LYS A 26 13.93 -4.01 2.11
CA LYS A 26 15.28 -3.42 2.04
C LYS A 26 15.23 -1.90 1.84
N THR A 27 14.49 -1.43 0.85
CA THR A 27 14.48 -0.01 0.46
C THR A 27 13.45 0.81 1.24
N GLY A 28 12.35 0.20 1.71
CA GLY A 28 11.22 0.92 2.34
C GLY A 28 11.45 1.17 3.81
N CYS A 29 11.89 0.14 4.52
CA CYS A 29 12.24 0.22 5.94
C CYS A 29 13.51 1.04 6.18
N ARG A 30 14.31 1.27 5.12
CA ARG A 30 15.67 1.81 5.20
C ARG A 30 16.47 1.08 6.28
N VAL A 31 16.33 -0.24 6.37
CA VAL A 31 17.03 -1.08 7.37
C VAL A 31 18.53 -0.81 7.33
N GLU A 32 19.08 -0.53 6.15
CA GLU A 32 20.49 -0.20 5.92
C GLU A 32 20.87 1.24 6.31
N GLN A 33 19.93 2.18 6.47
CA GLN A 33 20.20 3.57 6.87
C GLN A 33 19.82 3.87 8.32
N ARG A 34 19.15 2.94 9.00
CA ARG A 34 18.84 3.09 10.42
C ARG A 34 20.03 2.57 11.21
N TYR A 35 20.86 3.50 11.69
CA TYR A 35 21.87 3.26 12.73
C TYR A 35 21.21 2.85 14.06
N TYR A 36 20.41 1.79 14.07
CA TYR A 36 20.00 1.19 15.34
C TYR A 36 21.20 0.45 15.90
N GLU A 37 21.71 0.95 17.01
CA GLU A 37 22.91 0.44 17.71
C GLU A 37 22.79 -1.03 18.16
N THR A 38 21.61 -1.66 18.05
CA THR A 38 21.35 -3.04 18.52
C THR A 38 20.45 -3.84 17.56
N SER A 39 20.88 -5.07 17.26
CA SER A 39 20.23 -6.03 16.34
C SER A 39 18.77 -6.35 16.71
N HIS A 40 18.45 -6.44 18.00
CA HIS A 40 17.10 -6.77 18.47
C HIS A 40 16.03 -5.74 18.05
N ARG A 41 16.39 -4.45 17.95
CA ARG A 41 15.45 -3.40 17.53
C ARG A 41 15.16 -3.49 16.04
N LEU A 42 16.16 -3.86 15.24
CA LEU A 42 16.01 -4.07 13.80
C LEU A 42 15.06 -5.23 13.50
N GLU A 43 15.16 -6.33 14.25
CA GLU A 43 14.30 -7.51 14.06
C GLU A 43 12.82 -7.19 14.27
N ARG A 44 12.48 -6.51 15.38
CA ARG A 44 11.08 -6.13 15.68
C ARG A 44 10.49 -5.20 14.61
N VAL A 45 11.26 -4.19 14.19
CA VAL A 45 10.84 -3.24 13.16
C VAL A 45 10.68 -3.95 11.81
N THR A 46 11.57 -4.87 11.48
CA THR A 46 11.48 -5.68 10.26
C THR A 46 10.22 -6.54 10.27
N GLY A 47 9.91 -7.24 11.36
CA GLY A 47 8.70 -8.05 11.46
C GLY A 47 7.40 -7.24 11.25
N LEU A 48 7.32 -6.04 11.83
CA LEU A 48 6.18 -5.14 11.59
C LEU A 48 6.09 -4.70 10.12
N LEU A 49 7.22 -4.32 9.53
CA LEU A 49 7.25 -3.83 8.16
C LEU A 49 7.00 -4.95 7.13
N SER A 50 7.35 -6.19 7.45
CA SER A 50 6.96 -7.38 6.68
C SER A 50 5.45 -7.50 6.54
N ILE A 51 4.72 -7.32 7.64
CA ILE A 51 3.25 -7.36 7.63
C ILE A 51 2.69 -6.24 6.74
N VAL A 52 3.22 -5.02 6.88
CA VAL A 52 2.76 -3.90 6.06
C VAL A 52 3.09 -4.10 4.58
N ALA A 53 4.25 -4.66 4.25
CA ALA A 53 4.63 -4.98 2.88
C ALA A 53 3.65 -5.99 2.25
N VAL A 54 3.30 -7.06 2.96
CA VAL A 54 2.31 -8.04 2.49
C VAL A 54 0.93 -7.39 2.28
N GLN A 55 0.49 -6.51 3.20
CA GLN A 55 -0.78 -5.80 3.05
C GLN A 55 -0.79 -4.89 1.82
N LEU A 56 0.29 -4.14 1.56
CA LEU A 56 0.38 -3.29 0.37
C LEU A 56 0.36 -4.10 -0.94
N LEU A 57 1.06 -5.24 -0.96
CA LEU A 57 1.03 -6.16 -2.11
C LEU A 57 -0.37 -6.73 -2.33
N ARG A 58 -1.04 -7.14 -1.25
CA ARG A 58 -2.42 -7.63 -1.29
C ARG A 58 -3.39 -6.57 -1.82
N LEU A 59 -3.27 -5.32 -1.38
CA LEU A 59 -4.10 -4.22 -1.87
C LEU A 59 -3.93 -4.00 -3.37
N ARG A 60 -2.69 -4.01 -3.86
CA ARG A 60 -2.40 -3.89 -5.28
C ARG A 60 -3.00 -5.04 -6.07
N GLN A 61 -2.86 -6.27 -5.59
CA GLN A 61 -3.43 -7.45 -6.23
C GLN A 61 -4.97 -7.40 -6.27
N LEU A 62 -5.62 -7.01 -5.17
CA LEU A 62 -7.08 -6.87 -5.11
C LEU A 62 -7.59 -5.76 -6.05
N ALA A 63 -6.85 -4.67 -6.21
CA ALA A 63 -7.18 -3.61 -7.16
C ALA A 63 -7.18 -4.09 -8.63
N GLU A 64 -6.53 -5.21 -8.93
CA GLU A 64 -6.52 -5.83 -10.25
C GLU A 64 -7.57 -6.93 -10.39
N GLN A 65 -7.68 -7.79 -9.37
CA GLN A 65 -8.57 -8.96 -9.42
C GLN A 65 -10.04 -8.59 -9.22
N ALA A 66 -10.32 -7.56 -8.42
CA ALA A 66 -11.68 -7.12 -8.08
C ALA A 66 -11.74 -5.58 -8.02
N PRO A 67 -11.49 -4.88 -9.14
CA PRO A 67 -11.30 -3.43 -9.17
C PRO A 67 -12.50 -2.63 -8.63
N ASP A 68 -13.71 -3.16 -8.82
CA ASP A 68 -14.98 -2.52 -8.46
C ASP A 68 -15.44 -2.84 -7.04
N ARG A 69 -14.70 -3.70 -6.31
CA ARG A 69 -15.01 -4.03 -4.92
C ARG A 69 -14.95 -2.75 -4.06
N PRO A 70 -15.93 -2.51 -3.16
CA PRO A 70 -15.89 -1.39 -2.24
C PRO A 70 -14.62 -1.40 -1.38
N ALA A 71 -13.92 -0.26 -1.29
CA ALA A 71 -12.66 -0.16 -0.54
C ALA A 71 -12.84 -0.46 0.96
N ARG A 72 -13.99 -0.08 1.53
CA ARG A 72 -14.37 -0.32 2.94
C ARG A 72 -14.39 -1.79 3.34
N ASP A 73 -14.54 -2.71 2.39
CA ASP A 73 -14.55 -4.15 2.66
C ASP A 73 -13.14 -4.74 2.78
N VAL A 74 -12.11 -3.93 2.48
CA VAL A 74 -10.72 -4.37 2.36
C VAL A 74 -9.81 -3.58 3.31
N VAL A 75 -10.03 -2.28 3.46
CA VAL A 75 -9.26 -1.38 4.32
C VAL A 75 -10.14 -0.75 5.40
N PRO A 76 -9.56 -0.27 6.52
CA PRO A 76 -10.31 0.43 7.54
C PRO A 76 -11.14 1.59 6.96
N THR A 77 -12.38 1.73 7.41
CA THR A 77 -13.31 2.79 6.96
C THR A 77 -12.72 4.18 7.16
N GLU A 78 -12.03 4.42 8.29
CA GLU A 78 -11.34 5.69 8.57
C GLU A 78 -10.35 6.09 7.47
N TRP A 79 -9.67 5.12 6.86
CA TRP A 79 -8.71 5.38 5.79
C TRP A 79 -9.43 5.83 4.52
N VAL A 80 -10.54 5.17 4.19
CA VAL A 80 -11.40 5.52 3.05
C VAL A 80 -11.98 6.90 3.24
N ASP A 81 -12.55 7.19 4.42
CA ASP A 81 -13.18 8.48 4.73
C ASP A 81 -12.17 9.63 4.69
N THR A 82 -10.98 9.42 5.25
CA THR A 82 -9.91 10.41 5.24
C THR A 82 -9.43 10.69 3.82
N LEU A 83 -9.25 9.63 3.03
CA LEU A 83 -8.83 9.77 1.63
C LEU A 83 -9.91 10.43 0.77
N ALA A 84 -11.18 10.10 1.02
CA ALA A 84 -12.35 10.69 0.39
C ALA A 84 -12.43 12.21 0.67
N GLN A 85 -12.23 12.63 1.93
CA GLN A 85 -12.16 14.04 2.31
C GLN A 85 -11.04 14.78 1.58
N VAL A 86 -9.83 14.21 1.56
CA VAL A 86 -8.67 14.81 0.87
C VAL A 86 -8.89 14.94 -0.63
N ARG A 87 -9.59 13.99 -1.24
CA ARG A 87 -9.90 13.99 -2.67
C ARG A 87 -11.20 14.70 -3.03
N LYS A 88 -11.94 15.21 -2.03
CA LYS A 88 -13.27 15.83 -2.19
C LYS A 88 -14.23 14.93 -2.99
N ARG A 89 -14.27 13.65 -2.64
CA ARG A 89 -15.13 12.63 -3.26
C ARG A 89 -15.96 11.90 -2.20
N PRO A 90 -17.15 11.35 -2.54
CA PRO A 90 -17.93 10.57 -1.61
C PRO A 90 -17.19 9.26 -1.26
N ALA A 91 -17.11 8.93 0.03
CA ALA A 91 -16.47 7.70 0.51
C ALA A 91 -17.24 6.44 0.08
N THR A 92 -18.57 6.54 -0.04
CA THR A 92 -19.48 5.43 -0.38
C THR A 92 -19.21 4.83 -1.76
N GLU A 93 -18.68 5.63 -2.69
CA GLU A 93 -18.43 5.22 -4.08
C GLU A 93 -16.98 4.74 -4.30
N MET A 94 -16.13 4.78 -3.27
CA MET A 94 -14.72 4.50 -3.45
C MET A 94 -14.48 2.99 -3.62
N THR A 95 -14.09 2.60 -4.84
CA THR A 95 -13.66 1.23 -5.13
C THR A 95 -12.21 1.01 -4.68
N ILE A 96 -11.80 -0.25 -4.53
CA ILE A 96 -10.43 -0.61 -4.16
C ILE A 96 -9.42 -0.10 -5.20
N GLN A 97 -9.77 -0.10 -6.49
CA GLN A 97 -8.90 0.43 -7.54
C GLN A 97 -8.70 1.94 -7.37
N GLN A 98 -9.78 2.68 -7.09
CA GLN A 98 -9.69 4.11 -6.83
C GLN A 98 -8.89 4.41 -5.57
N PHE A 99 -9.11 3.65 -4.49
CA PHE A 99 -8.36 3.77 -3.25
C PHE A 99 -6.86 3.62 -3.49
N VAL A 100 -6.43 2.55 -4.18
CA VAL A 100 -5.02 2.30 -4.48
C VAL A 100 -4.42 3.40 -5.36
N LYS A 101 -5.15 3.89 -6.36
CA LYS A 101 -4.72 5.03 -7.19
C LYS A 101 -4.56 6.31 -6.38
N HIS A 102 -5.53 6.63 -5.51
CA HIS A 102 -5.49 7.82 -4.68
C HIS A 102 -4.37 7.77 -3.64
N LEU A 103 -4.16 6.61 -3.03
CA LEU A 103 -3.06 6.33 -2.11
C LEU A 103 -1.70 6.50 -2.82
N ALA A 104 -1.55 5.90 -3.99
CA ALA A 104 -0.36 6.06 -4.82
C ALA A 104 -0.13 7.54 -5.20
N GLY A 105 -1.19 8.28 -5.51
CA GLY A 105 -1.10 9.72 -5.79
C GLY A 105 -0.55 10.52 -4.61
N LEU A 106 -0.88 10.16 -3.36
CA LEU A 106 -0.26 10.79 -2.18
C LEU A 106 1.24 10.49 -2.09
N GLY A 107 1.64 9.29 -2.52
CA GLY A 107 3.03 8.87 -2.57
C GLY A 107 3.85 9.42 -3.75
N GLY A 108 3.22 10.17 -4.66
CA GLY A 108 3.86 10.79 -5.82
C GLY A 108 3.66 10.05 -7.15
N HIS A 109 2.70 9.12 -7.25
CA HIS A 109 2.31 8.55 -8.54
C HIS A 109 1.52 9.59 -9.34
N LEU A 110 1.99 9.92 -10.54
CA LEU A 110 1.34 10.92 -11.41
C LEU A 110 0.05 10.39 -12.05
N GLY A 111 -0.10 9.07 -12.16
CA GLY A 111 -1.32 8.45 -12.69
C GLY A 111 -1.53 8.70 -14.18
N ARG A 112 -0.46 8.88 -14.97
CA ARG A 112 -0.57 9.01 -16.43
C ARG A 112 -0.92 7.66 -17.04
N LYS A 113 -1.57 7.66 -18.22
CA LYS A 113 -2.00 6.43 -18.92
C LYS A 113 -0.87 5.42 -19.14
N CYS A 114 0.38 5.87 -19.27
CA CYS A 114 1.54 5.02 -19.56
C CYS A 114 2.46 4.76 -18.36
N ASP A 115 2.18 5.32 -17.17
CA ASP A 115 3.06 5.17 -15.99
C ASP A 115 3.03 3.74 -15.41
N GLY A 116 2.13 2.89 -15.91
CA GLY A 116 1.94 1.55 -15.41
C GLY A 116 1.38 1.54 -13.99
N ARG A 117 1.60 0.43 -13.29
CA ARG A 117 1.02 0.19 -11.97
C ARG A 117 1.80 0.94 -10.89
N PRO A 118 1.13 1.44 -9.83
CA PRO A 118 1.84 1.97 -8.68
C PRO A 118 2.81 0.94 -8.08
N GLY A 119 4.09 1.31 -8.03
CA GLY A 119 5.10 0.53 -7.34
C GLY A 119 4.90 0.56 -5.82
N TRP A 120 5.44 -0.43 -5.13
CA TRP A 120 5.31 -0.54 -3.67
C TRP A 120 5.85 0.70 -2.93
N ILE A 121 6.94 1.34 -3.41
CA ILE A 121 7.53 2.55 -2.79
C ILE A 121 6.49 3.66 -2.71
N THR A 122 5.76 3.84 -3.81
CA THR A 122 4.77 4.89 -3.95
C THR A 122 3.55 4.60 -3.08
N LEU A 123 3.13 3.34 -2.99
CA LEU A 123 2.06 2.93 -2.07
C LEU A 123 2.47 3.10 -0.61
N TRP A 124 3.71 2.74 -0.25
CA TRP A 124 4.26 2.92 1.10
C TRP A 124 4.27 4.40 1.49
N ARG A 125 4.84 5.28 0.65
CA ARG A 125 4.85 6.73 0.90
C ARG A 125 3.44 7.30 1.03
N GLY A 126 2.50 6.78 0.22
CA GLY A 126 1.09 7.15 0.31
C GLY A 126 0.47 6.75 1.65
N LEU A 127 0.71 5.52 2.09
CA LEU A 127 0.21 4.99 3.36
C LEU A 127 0.82 5.71 4.56
N GLU A 128 2.12 5.97 4.55
CA GLU A 128 2.81 6.74 5.58
C GLU A 128 2.20 8.13 5.74
N LYS A 129 1.97 8.85 4.63
CA LYS A 129 1.30 10.17 4.66
C LYS A 129 -0.15 10.07 5.16
N LEU A 130 -0.89 9.05 4.75
CA LEU A 130 -2.26 8.84 5.20
C LEU A 130 -2.33 8.63 6.72
N LEU A 131 -1.50 7.72 7.24
CA LEU A 131 -1.45 7.38 8.66
C LEU A 131 -0.90 8.53 9.52
N LEU A 132 0.21 9.14 9.11
CA LEU A 132 0.93 10.10 9.94
C LEU A 132 0.41 11.53 9.83
N LEU A 133 -0.02 11.96 8.64
CA LEU A 133 -0.41 13.36 8.41
C LEU A 133 -1.93 13.53 8.43
N LEU A 134 -2.65 12.67 7.70
CA LEU A 134 -4.07 12.88 7.46
C LEU A 134 -4.93 12.34 8.60
N LEU A 135 -4.69 11.12 9.08
CA LEU A 135 -5.45 10.56 10.21
C LEU A 135 -5.14 11.28 11.51
N ARG A 136 -3.86 11.53 11.81
CA ARG A 136 -3.50 12.34 12.98
C ARG A 136 -4.03 13.77 12.87
N GLY A 137 -3.98 14.38 11.69
CA GLY A 137 -4.52 15.71 11.44
C GLY A 137 -6.03 15.78 11.62
N THR A 138 -6.78 14.82 11.09
CA THR A 138 -8.25 14.75 11.28
C THR A 138 -8.62 14.46 12.73
N HIS A 139 -7.88 13.59 13.43
CA HIS A 139 -8.08 13.33 14.85
C HIS A 139 -7.79 14.59 15.69
N ALA A 140 -6.72 15.33 15.37
CA ALA A 140 -6.39 16.59 16.03
C ALA A 140 -7.40 17.70 15.72
N ALA A 141 -7.90 17.78 14.48
CA ALA A 141 -8.93 18.73 14.08
C ALA A 141 -10.27 18.46 14.77
N LYS A 142 -10.67 17.19 14.88
CA LYS A 142 -11.83 16.76 15.69
C LYS A 142 -11.64 17.03 17.19
N ARG A 143 -10.39 17.15 17.65
CA ARG A 143 -10.02 17.42 19.04
C ARG A 143 -9.84 18.90 19.38
N LYS A 144 -9.99 19.86 18.44
CA LYS A 144 -10.12 21.29 18.81
C LYS A 144 -11.43 21.45 19.59
N CYS A 145 -11.35 21.36 20.92
CA CYS A 145 -11.17 22.47 21.86
C CYS A 145 -12.40 23.38 21.80
N GLY A 146 -13.31 23.15 22.74
CA GLY A 146 -14.23 24.19 23.18
C GLY A 146 -13.48 25.35 23.84
#